data_AF-A0A0C9YP38-F1
#
_entry.id   AF-A0A0C9YP38-F1
#
_cell.length_a   1.000
_cell.length_b   1.000
_cell.length_c   1.000
_cell.angle_alpha   90.00
_cell.angle_beta   90.00
_cell.angle_gamma   90.00
#
_symmetry.space_group_name_H-M   'P 1'
#
loop_
_entity.id
_entity.type
_entity.pdbx_description
1 polymer ?
#
loop_
_entity_poly.entity_id
_entity_poly.type
_entity_poly.pdbx_seq_one_letter_code
_entity_poly.pdbx_strand_id
1 'polypeptide(L)'
;MFSIWLIIVLDLHVVSREEEKIGNPTAAPSLAQPPAAAESRPVVSAPAHQPPSPATVEPVLAQSRPATSNRPGRTIYPIEGLTPYQNNWTIKARVTFKSEVRTWSNQRGDGKLFNVTLMV
;
A
#
# COMPACT_ATOMS: atom_id res chain seq x y z
N MET A 1 15.30 7.52 35.22
CA MET A 1 14.05 8.33 35.20
C MET A 1 13.87 8.81 33.76
N PHE A 2 13.07 8.09 32.97
CA PHE A 2 12.94 8.37 31.53
C PHE A 2 11.76 9.31 31.30
N SER A 3 12.05 10.57 30.97
CA SER A 3 11.04 11.55 30.56
C SER A 3 10.64 11.31 29.11
N ILE A 4 9.34 11.16 28.87
CA ILE A 4 8.77 11.01 27.52
C ILE A 4 8.28 12.38 27.05
N TRP A 5 8.72 12.80 25.87
CA TRP A 5 8.32 14.07 25.27
C TRP A 5 7.12 13.83 24.35
N LEU A 6 5.98 14.43 24.68
CA LEU A 6 4.75 14.38 23.90
C LEU A 6 4.60 15.69 23.12
N ILE A 7 4.50 15.60 21.79
CA ILE A 7 4.22 16.74 20.91
C ILE A 7 2.78 16.59 20.39
N ILE A 8 1.96 17.63 20.59
CA ILE A 8 0.58 17.71 20.09
C ILE A 8 0.53 18.81 19.03
N VAL A 9 0.23 18.45 17.77
CA VAL A 9 0.03 19.41 16.68
C VAL A 9 -1.44 19.80 16.64
N LEU A 10 -1.72 21.07 16.89
CA LEU A 10 -3.10 21.61 17.00
C LEU A 10 -3.72 21.94 15.65
N ASP A 11 -2.91 22.26 14.64
CA ASP A 11 -3.38 22.64 13.31
C ASP A 11 -2.31 22.35 12.24
N LEU A 12 -2.72 21.91 11.05
CA LEU A 12 -1.83 21.65 9.93
C LEU A 12 -2.52 22.08 8.63
N HIS A 13 -2.04 23.19 8.06
CA HIS A 13 -2.60 23.76 6.84
C HIS A 13 -1.78 23.33 5.62
N VAL A 14 -2.42 22.62 4.69
CA VAL A 14 -1.80 22.20 3.42
C VAL A 14 -1.93 23.33 2.41
N VAL A 15 -0.80 23.98 2.08
CA VAL A 15 -0.77 25.20 1.26
C VAL A 15 -0.83 24.91 -0.25
N SER A 16 -0.44 23.73 -0.73
CA SER A 16 -0.60 23.39 -2.16
C SER A 16 -0.50 21.88 -2.42
N ARG A 17 -1.25 21.39 -3.41
CA ARG A 17 -1.03 20.11 -4.10
C ARG A 17 -0.84 20.42 -5.57
N GLU A 18 0.41 20.38 -6.03
CA GLU A 18 0.71 20.43 -7.45
C GLU A 18 0.62 19.00 -8.01
N GLU A 19 -0.52 18.67 -8.61
CA GLU A 19 -0.63 17.51 -9.51
C GLU A 19 -0.59 18.00 -10.95
N GLU A 20 0.57 18.48 -11.41
CA GLU A 20 0.81 18.50 -12.85
C GLU A 20 1.11 17.06 -13.27
N LYS A 21 0.04 16.35 -13.65
CA LYS A 21 0.11 15.01 -14.20
C LYS A 21 0.94 15.06 -15.49
N ILE A 22 2.24 14.77 -15.37
CA ILE A 22 3.16 14.64 -16.50
C ILE A 22 2.70 13.46 -17.36
N GLY A 23 2.04 13.80 -18.48
CA GLY A 23 1.91 12.96 -19.68
C GLY A 23 0.93 11.78 -19.62
N ASN A 24 0.21 11.56 -20.71
CA ASN A 24 -0.39 10.27 -21.01
C ASN A 24 0.69 9.38 -21.65
N PRO A 25 1.09 8.24 -21.05
CA PRO A 25 2.03 7.34 -21.70
C PRO A 25 1.39 6.77 -22.97
N THR A 26 1.83 7.23 -24.14
CA THR A 26 1.47 6.64 -25.42
C THR A 26 2.40 5.46 -25.66
N ALA A 27 1.83 4.26 -25.85
CA ALA A 27 2.60 3.07 -26.21
C ALA A 27 3.34 3.32 -27.54
N ALA A 28 4.62 2.96 -27.59
CA ALA A 28 5.41 3.04 -28.81
C ALA A 28 4.72 2.24 -29.93
N PRO A 29 4.71 2.75 -31.19
CA PRO A 29 4.11 2.02 -32.29
C PRO A 29 4.82 0.67 -32.45
N SER A 30 4.08 -0.40 -32.22
CA SER A 30 4.44 -1.73 -32.70
C SER A 30 4.65 -1.62 -34.21
N LEU A 31 5.87 -1.88 -34.67
CA LEU A 31 6.18 -2.10 -36.08
C LEU A 31 5.44 -3.37 -36.54
N ALA A 32 4.16 -3.22 -36.82
CA ALA A 32 3.38 -4.16 -37.59
C ALA A 32 3.31 -3.62 -39.02
N GLN A 33 4.14 -4.16 -39.92
CA GLN A 33 3.64 -4.61 -41.21
C GLN A 33 4.59 -5.63 -41.90
N PRO A 34 4.03 -6.66 -42.57
CA PRO A 34 4.71 -7.77 -43.25
C PRO A 34 5.07 -7.39 -44.71
N PRO A 35 5.74 -8.24 -45.52
CA PRO A 35 4.97 -9.17 -46.38
C PRO A 35 5.69 -10.46 -46.85
N ALA A 36 4.85 -11.41 -47.31
CA ALA A 36 5.04 -12.29 -48.47
C ALA A 36 6.18 -13.32 -48.51
N ALA A 37 5.82 -14.60 -48.56
CA ALA A 37 5.80 -15.37 -49.83
C ALA A 37 5.17 -16.73 -49.60
N ALA A 38 4.14 -17.03 -50.41
CA ALA A 38 3.60 -18.37 -50.55
C ALA A 38 4.58 -19.21 -51.39
N GLU A 39 4.95 -20.39 -50.91
CA GLU A 39 5.46 -21.44 -51.78
C GLU A 39 5.06 -22.82 -51.28
N SER A 40 4.90 -23.74 -52.21
CA SER A 40 3.96 -24.86 -52.14
C SER A 40 4.70 -26.20 -52.18
N ARG A 41 4.21 -27.16 -51.37
CA ARG A 41 4.32 -28.64 -51.49
C ARG A 41 5.67 -29.30 -51.12
N PRO A 42 5.72 -30.63 -50.86
CA PRO A 42 4.64 -31.58 -50.54
C PRO A 42 4.85 -32.35 -49.21
N VAL A 43 3.73 -32.90 -48.72
CA VAL A 43 3.62 -33.92 -47.67
C VAL A 43 4.25 -35.26 -48.09
N VAL A 44 5.08 -35.84 -47.23
CA VAL A 44 5.38 -37.28 -47.21
C VAL A 44 5.39 -37.76 -45.75
N SER A 45 4.58 -38.78 -45.50
CA SER A 45 4.27 -39.41 -44.22
C SER A 45 5.10 -40.67 -43.97
N ALA A 46 5.68 -40.83 -42.77
CA ALA A 46 6.03 -42.12 -42.16
C ALA A 46 6.30 -41.96 -40.63
N PRO A 47 6.06 -43.00 -39.79
CA PRO A 47 5.84 -42.84 -38.34
C PRO A 47 7.03 -43.23 -37.45
N ALA A 48 6.91 -42.88 -36.16
CA ALA A 48 7.60 -43.38 -34.96
C ALA A 48 8.88 -42.65 -34.47
N HIS A 49 8.73 -41.82 -33.41
CA HIS A 49 9.38 -41.94 -32.08
C HIS A 49 9.18 -40.65 -31.24
N GLN A 50 8.67 -40.79 -30.00
CA GLN A 50 8.80 -39.82 -28.88
C GLN A 50 10.27 -39.70 -28.42
N PRO A 51 10.76 -38.63 -27.73
CA PRO A 51 10.18 -37.95 -26.54
C PRO A 51 10.53 -36.42 -26.44
N PRO A 52 10.55 -35.77 -25.25
CA PRO A 52 9.47 -35.41 -24.33
C PRO A 52 9.12 -33.89 -24.38
N SER A 53 7.94 -33.55 -23.86
CA SER A 53 7.41 -32.18 -23.75
C SER A 53 8.28 -31.26 -22.86
N PRO A 54 8.59 -30.01 -23.27
CA PRO A 54 9.05 -29.00 -22.34
C PRO A 54 7.85 -28.46 -21.56
N ALA A 55 7.88 -28.63 -20.23
CA ALA A 55 6.92 -28.02 -19.32
C ALA A 55 6.92 -26.49 -19.50
N THR A 56 5.77 -25.94 -19.90
CA THR A 56 5.50 -24.51 -19.80
C THR A 56 5.43 -24.13 -18.33
N VAL A 57 6.49 -23.52 -17.82
CA VAL A 57 6.46 -22.79 -16.56
C VAL A 57 5.67 -21.50 -16.78
N GLU A 58 4.41 -21.48 -16.33
CA GLU A 58 3.62 -20.26 -16.25
C GLU A 58 4.30 -19.26 -15.28
N PRO A 59 4.48 -17.99 -15.69
CA PRO A 59 4.99 -16.96 -14.79
C PRO A 59 3.88 -16.60 -13.81
N VAL A 60 4.01 -17.03 -12.55
CA VAL A 60 3.14 -16.55 -11.47
C VAL A 60 3.40 -15.05 -11.31
N LEU A 61 2.45 -14.26 -11.80
CA LEU A 61 2.33 -12.82 -11.55
C LEU A 61 2.40 -12.58 -10.03
N ALA A 62 3.58 -12.19 -9.56
CA ALA A 62 3.76 -11.64 -8.23
C ALA A 62 2.93 -10.36 -8.16
N GLN A 63 1.76 -10.44 -7.54
CA GLN A 63 0.89 -9.30 -7.27
C GLN A 63 1.68 -8.27 -6.45
N SER A 64 2.01 -7.15 -7.10
CA SER A 64 2.61 -5.99 -6.47
C SER A 64 1.68 -5.44 -5.40
N ARG A 65 1.87 -5.86 -4.14
CA ARG A 65 1.26 -5.18 -3.00
C ARG A 65 1.76 -3.74 -2.99
N PRO A 66 0.88 -2.73 -2.83
CA PRO A 66 1.32 -1.34 -2.78
C PRO A 66 2.29 -1.18 -1.61
N ALA A 67 3.53 -0.85 -1.94
CA ALA A 67 4.56 -0.54 -0.96
C ALA A 67 4.13 0.74 -0.24
N THR A 68 3.57 0.58 0.96
CA THR A 68 3.34 1.69 1.88
C THR A 68 4.69 2.37 2.09
N SER A 69 4.79 3.61 1.61
CA SER A 69 5.96 4.49 1.71
C SER A 69 6.66 4.32 3.06
N ASN A 70 7.73 3.53 3.05
CA ASN A 70 8.56 3.26 4.21
C ASN A 70 9.47 4.48 4.40
N ARG A 71 8.94 5.53 5.06
CA ARG A 71 9.81 6.56 5.62
C ARG A 71 10.73 5.87 6.62
N PRO A 72 12.06 5.98 6.50
CA PRO A 72 12.98 5.31 7.40
C PRO A 72 12.78 5.88 8.81
N GLY A 73 12.22 5.07 9.72
CA GLY A 73 12.25 5.34 11.15
C GLY A 73 10.96 5.11 11.95
N ARG A 74 9.79 4.86 11.34
CA ARG A 74 8.57 4.61 12.16
C ARG A 74 7.56 3.70 11.47
N THR A 75 7.54 2.42 11.87
CA THR A 75 6.56 1.43 11.42
C THR A 75 5.16 1.84 11.86
N ILE A 76 4.23 1.94 10.90
CA ILE A 76 2.81 2.23 11.15
C ILE A 76 2.07 0.90 11.38
N TYR A 77 1.33 0.81 12.47
CA TYR A 77 0.53 -0.35 12.87
C TYR A 77 -0.95 -0.17 12.49
N PRO A 78 -1.63 -1.23 12.01
CA PRO A 78 -3.07 -1.21 11.80
C PRO A 78 -3.81 -1.22 13.14
N ILE A 79 -5.01 -0.61 13.19
CA ILE A 79 -5.82 -0.53 14.42
C ILE A 79 -6.20 -1.93 14.94
N GLU A 80 -6.50 -2.86 14.04
CA GLU A 80 -6.87 -4.25 14.35
C GLU A 80 -5.72 -5.05 15.01
N GLY A 81 -4.48 -4.62 14.80
CA GLY A 81 -3.29 -5.28 15.35
C GLY A 81 -2.83 -4.74 16.70
N LEU A 82 -3.53 -3.76 17.26
CA LEU A 82 -3.16 -3.19 18.56
C LEU A 82 -3.54 -4.14 19.69
N THR A 83 -2.62 -4.31 20.63
CA THR A 83 -2.85 -5.10 21.85
C THR A 83 -2.48 -4.28 23.08
N PRO A 84 -3.10 -4.54 24.25
CA PRO A 84 -2.80 -3.79 25.48
C PRO A 84 -1.34 -3.90 25.95
N TYR A 85 -0.64 -4.95 25.52
CA TYR A 85 0.75 -5.23 25.93
C TYR A 85 1.79 -4.63 24.98
N GLN A 86 1.37 -4.06 23.85
CA GLN A 86 2.27 -3.40 22.93
C GLN A 86 2.40 -1.93 23.34
N ASN A 87 3.58 -1.56 23.83
CA ASN A 87 3.81 -0.21 24.35
C ASN A 87 4.35 0.77 23.29
N ASN A 88 4.97 0.27 22.21
CA ASN A 88 5.61 1.07 21.18
C ASN A 88 4.94 0.84 19.82
N TRP A 89 3.85 1.56 19.57
CA TRP A 89 3.14 1.53 18.30
C TRP A 89 2.88 2.95 17.80
N THR A 90 2.57 3.06 16.51
CA THR A 90 2.17 4.31 15.88
C THR A 90 1.11 3.96 14.85
N ILE A 91 -0.07 4.58 14.96
CA ILE A 91 -1.18 4.35 14.06
C ILE A 91 -1.43 5.58 13.20
N LYS A 92 -1.91 5.36 11.97
CA LYS A 92 -2.45 6.41 11.12
C LYS A 92 -3.94 6.16 10.97
N ALA A 93 -4.76 7.08 11.45
CA ALA A 93 -6.22 6.94 11.49
C ALA A 93 -6.90 8.30 11.26
N ARG A 94 -8.14 8.27 10.80
CA ARG A 94 -9.02 9.43 10.71
C ARG A 94 -9.76 9.61 12.04
N VAL A 95 -9.78 10.84 12.54
CA VAL A 95 -10.66 11.22 13.66
C VAL A 95 -12.07 11.42 13.12
N THR A 96 -13.02 10.65 13.63
CA THR A 96 -14.44 10.75 13.23
C THR A 96 -15.25 11.56 14.22
N PHE A 97 -14.91 11.46 15.51
CA PHE A 97 -15.58 12.19 16.57
C PHE A 97 -14.60 12.60 17.66
N LYS A 98 -14.78 13.82 18.19
CA LYS A 98 -14.05 14.35 19.34
C LYS A 98 -15.07 14.87 20.34
N SER A 99 -15.00 14.42 21.58
CA SER A 99 -15.86 14.93 22.64
C SER A 99 -15.38 16.27 23.18
N GLU A 100 -16.26 16.95 23.91
CA GLU A 100 -15.88 18.09 24.74
C GLU A 100 -14.98 17.66 25.91
N VAL A 101 -14.27 18.64 26.47
CA VAL A 101 -13.38 18.45 27.62
C VAL A 101 -14.22 18.45 28.90
N ARG A 102 -14.22 17.32 29.61
CA ARG A 102 -14.93 17.14 30.88
C ARG A 102 -13.96 17.22 32.05
N THR A 103 -14.35 17.92 33.11
CA THR A 103 -13.64 17.93 34.39
C THR A 103 -14.08 16.77 35.27
N TRP A 104 -13.14 16.18 36.00
CA TRP A 104 -13.43 15.20 37.03
C TRP A 104 -12.69 15.59 38.32
N SER A 105 -13.24 15.20 39.47
CA SER A 105 -12.65 15.44 40.80
C SER A 105 -12.76 14.15 41.61
N ASN A 106 -11.65 13.72 42.22
CA ASN A 106 -11.60 12.59 43.13
C ASN A 106 -10.81 12.94 44.40
N GLN A 107 -10.76 12.04 45.38
CA GLN A 107 -10.02 12.27 46.63
C GLN A 107 -8.51 12.52 46.45
N ARG A 108 -7.94 12.17 45.29
CA ARG A 108 -6.52 12.35 44.96
C ARG A 108 -6.26 13.62 44.15
N GLY A 109 -7.31 14.32 43.69
CA GLY A 109 -7.21 15.59 42.98
C GLY A 109 -8.22 15.75 41.84
N ASP A 110 -8.09 16.87 41.14
CA ASP A 110 -8.93 17.29 40.02
C ASP A 110 -8.20 17.12 38.68
N GLY A 111 -8.96 16.89 37.61
CA GLY A 111 -8.42 16.71 36.27
C GLY A 111 -9.40 17.06 35.15
N LYS A 112 -8.90 17.03 33.92
CA LYS A 112 -9.68 17.19 32.68
C LYS A 112 -9.40 16.02 31.75
N LEU A 113 -10.42 15.54 31.05
CA LEU A 113 -10.30 14.48 30.05
C LEU A 113 -11.19 14.77 28.84
N PHE A 114 -10.88 14.14 27.71
CA PHE A 114 -11.73 14.11 26.54
C PHE A 114 -11.54 12.77 25.82
N ASN A 115 -12.54 12.37 25.05
CA ASN A 115 -12.56 11.12 24.30
C ASN A 115 -12.53 11.42 22.80
N VAL A 116 -11.92 10.51 22.03
CA VAL A 116 -11.86 10.58 20.56
C VAL A 116 -12.18 9.21 19.99
N THR A 117 -12.94 9.19 18.90
CA THR A 117 -13.19 8.00 18.10
C THR A 117 -12.34 8.04 16.84
N LEU A 118 -11.62 6.94 16.58
CA LEU A 118 -10.71 6.77 15.46
C LEU A 118 -11.24 5.68 14.52
N MET A 119 -11.17 5.92 13.21
CA MET A 119 -11.45 4.92 12.17
C MET A 119 -10.34 4.92 11.10
N VAL A 120 -10.14 3.78 10.44
CA VAL A 120 -9.18 3.64 9.33
C VAL A 120 -9.63 4.38 8.07
#